data_AF-A0A7R9QQI2-F1
#
_entry.id   AF-A0A7R9QQI2-F1
#
_cell.length_a   1.000
_cell.length_b   1.000
_cell.length_c   1.000
_cell.angle_alpha   90.00
_cell.angle_beta   90.00
_cell.angle_gamma   90.00
#
_symmetry.space_group_name_H-M   'P 1'
#
loop_
_entity.id
_entity.type
_entity.pdbx_description
1 polymer ?
#
loop_
_entity_poly.entity_id
_entity_poly.type
_entity_poly.pdbx_seq_one_letter_code
_entity_poly.pdbx_strand_id
1 'polypeptide(L)'
;MVESNNGIYRGCNQSVTTASLTAPEFKFKTIFAFKGIPYAEPPVANLRFRKPLSLTYSQLTEVNATNYGKACKQPPLASRETYNYWQSSEDCLFLNIFTPSVDPTANLSVMVYIHGGGLLFDSARQVPSEQLSLRDVVVVTLNYRLGVFGFLCTDREDAPGNVGLWDQAMALNWTQNNIRNFGGNPHDVTLFGQSAGSVSVSSHIVSHVSRPYFKKAILQSGSSLTNVWLRSKEYSTRVAKRLANFIGCDRDYIECLRNKTSDELLTAQSTAFLWNQNTPDAQPWYSALILEFVQCFGDQFLPKNTYELLESGNYNKDIRILLGHTTLESAHFTHIFDIMKGRFGANSPQIPDAVVNIKTARYDIQKVMVNNDSFDSVIADEYTKSFNNALLVSPFGFFERQRLRAAVVHSYSDYSFVCPTVLFGKNIVSHPSFEGYVYQYYLTYANSKSTCKGSTWCTNTHFDDIPLVFGQPFYKRGFSRNDKNMSTILMDIFTDFAKTNVVNTTADTREVSLNYMELNLKNLGQTFFDIIRFPGHKTPPLVTKQSVESSDQSVVTVMSGWRSLGITYLRFSSIAAKQVRQAVRHDLRPDQLRETSTIKQIKSEVKSH
;
A
#
# COMPACT_ATOMS: atom_id res chain seq x y z
N MET A 1 11.11 27.58 -20.35
CA MET A 1 11.52 26.53 -21.30
C MET A 1 12.61 25.72 -20.63
N VAL A 2 12.65 24.41 -20.85
CA VAL A 2 13.74 23.52 -20.40
C VAL A 2 14.24 22.76 -21.61
N GLU A 3 15.53 22.81 -21.88
CA GLU A 3 16.16 22.05 -22.97
C GLU A 3 16.71 20.74 -22.41
N SER A 4 16.49 19.63 -23.12
CA SER A 4 17.13 18.35 -22.85
C SER A 4 17.60 17.71 -24.15
N ASN A 5 18.35 16.62 -24.03
CA ASN A 5 18.77 15.78 -25.16
C ASN A 5 17.59 15.28 -26.02
N ASN A 6 16.38 15.29 -25.46
CA ASN A 6 15.14 14.77 -26.04
C ASN A 6 14.20 15.87 -26.54
N GLY A 7 14.60 17.15 -26.49
CA GLY A 7 13.82 18.27 -27.03
C GLY A 7 13.71 19.46 -26.08
N ILE A 8 12.87 20.42 -26.47
CA ILE A 8 12.64 21.65 -25.71
C ILE A 8 11.23 21.60 -25.10
N TYR A 9 11.13 21.66 -23.77
CA TYR A 9 9.87 21.55 -23.04
C TYR A 9 9.36 22.92 -22.60
N ARG A 10 8.14 23.24 -23.02
CA ARG A 10 7.40 24.43 -22.59
C ARG A 10 6.44 24.09 -21.44
N GLY A 11 6.85 24.42 -20.22
CA GLY A 11 6.01 24.30 -19.02
C GLY A 11 5.25 25.58 -18.68
N CYS A 12 4.56 25.57 -17.54
CA CYS A 12 3.89 26.72 -16.95
C CYS A 12 4.42 27.01 -15.53
N ASN A 13 4.48 28.29 -15.18
CA ASN A 13 4.77 28.72 -13.81
C ASN A 13 3.46 28.74 -13.02
N GLN A 14 3.46 28.18 -11.81
CA GLN A 14 2.36 28.27 -10.88
C GLN A 14 2.82 28.94 -9.59
N SER A 15 2.16 30.03 -9.22
CA SER A 15 2.35 30.67 -7.91
C SER A 15 1.58 29.87 -6.87
N VAL A 16 2.30 29.27 -5.93
CA VAL A 16 1.71 28.41 -4.90
C VAL A 16 1.95 29.04 -3.53
N THR A 17 0.89 29.13 -2.74
CA THR A 17 0.95 29.68 -1.38
C THR A 17 1.60 28.66 -0.45
N THR A 18 2.69 29.04 0.22
CA THR A 18 3.25 28.24 1.31
C THR A 18 2.41 28.46 2.56
N ALA A 19 1.69 27.44 3.02
CA ALA A 19 1.06 27.48 4.32
C ALA A 19 2.07 26.99 5.37
N SER A 20 2.73 27.92 6.07
CA SER A 20 3.44 27.58 7.30
C SER A 20 2.47 27.65 8.47
N LEU A 21 2.52 26.67 9.38
CA LEU A 21 1.74 26.68 10.62
C LEU A 21 2.19 27.80 11.58
N THR A 22 3.38 28.38 11.36
CA THR A 22 4.06 29.27 12.31
C THR A 22 4.32 30.68 11.79
N ALA A 23 4.00 31.01 10.53
CA ALA A 23 4.27 32.33 9.96
C ALA A 23 2.97 33.06 9.56
N PRO A 24 2.73 34.29 10.05
CA PRO A 24 1.56 35.10 9.68
C PRO A 24 1.64 35.70 8.26
N GLU A 25 2.76 35.53 7.55
CA GLU A 25 2.94 36.04 6.19
C GLU A 25 2.75 34.95 5.14
N PHE A 26 1.86 35.21 4.16
CA PHE A 26 1.74 34.38 2.96
C PHE A 26 2.98 34.55 2.09
N LYS A 27 3.93 33.61 2.18
CA LYS A 27 5.01 33.51 1.19
C LYS A 27 4.48 32.75 -0.05
N PHE A 28 4.69 33.34 -1.22
CA PHE A 28 4.42 32.68 -2.49
C PHE A 28 5.72 32.11 -3.02
N LYS A 29 5.72 30.83 -3.37
CA LYS A 29 6.83 30.19 -4.09
C LYS A 29 6.34 29.78 -5.47
N THR A 30 7.16 30.03 -6.48
CA THR A 30 6.86 29.61 -7.83
C THR A 30 7.26 28.15 -7.99
N ILE A 31 6.33 27.32 -8.46
CA ILE A 31 6.59 25.95 -8.90
C ILE A 31 6.47 25.91 -10.43
N PHE A 32 7.43 25.28 -11.08
CA PHE A 32 7.40 24.99 -12.50
C PHE A 32 6.70 23.64 -12.71
N ALA A 33 5.66 23.64 -13.54
CA ALA A 33 4.92 22.45 -13.90
C ALA A 33 5.05 22.15 -15.40
N PHE A 34 5.46 20.93 -15.73
CA PHE A 34 5.52 20.39 -17.08
C PHE A 34 4.62 19.17 -17.13
N LYS A 35 3.51 19.24 -17.86
CA LYS A 35 2.46 18.24 -17.86
C LYS A 35 2.34 17.63 -19.24
N GLY A 36 2.08 16.32 -19.32
CA GLY A 36 1.87 15.63 -20.59
C GLY A 36 3.14 15.42 -21.42
N ILE A 37 4.30 15.23 -20.80
CA ILE A 37 5.55 14.91 -21.51
C ILE A 37 5.48 13.44 -21.95
N PRO A 38 5.57 13.11 -23.25
CA PRO A 38 5.66 11.72 -23.69
C PRO A 38 7.01 11.13 -23.25
N TYR A 39 7.01 9.89 -22.76
CA TYR A 39 8.24 9.18 -22.39
C TYR A 39 8.50 7.91 -23.23
N ALA A 40 7.54 7.49 -24.03
CA ALA A 40 7.61 6.33 -24.90
C ALA A 40 6.77 6.55 -26.17
N GLU A 41 7.04 5.79 -27.23
CA GLU A 41 6.20 5.77 -28.43
C GLU A 41 4.75 5.37 -28.07
N PRO A 42 3.74 5.95 -28.73
CA PRO A 42 2.34 5.58 -28.51
C PRO A 42 2.12 4.08 -28.73
N PRO A 43 1.59 3.32 -27.74
CA PRO A 43 1.46 1.87 -27.82
C PRO A 43 0.20 1.43 -28.60
N VAL A 44 -0.02 2.04 -29.76
CA VAL A 44 -1.21 1.84 -30.61
C VAL A 44 -0.94 0.84 -31.73
N ALA A 45 -2.01 0.33 -32.35
CA ALA A 45 -1.96 -0.61 -33.47
C ALA A 45 -1.00 -1.80 -33.17
N ASN A 46 0.04 -1.99 -34.00
CA ASN A 46 0.98 -3.11 -33.87
C ASN A 46 1.85 -3.05 -32.60
N LEU A 47 1.93 -1.90 -31.92
CA LEU A 47 2.62 -1.75 -30.63
C LEU A 47 1.74 -2.14 -29.44
N ARG A 48 0.45 -2.37 -29.64
CA ARG A 48 -0.44 -2.89 -28.59
C ARG A 48 0.09 -4.24 -28.07
N PHE A 49 0.10 -4.37 -26.75
CA PHE A 49 0.65 -5.49 -25.97
C PHE A 49 2.16 -5.70 -26.03
N ARG A 50 2.90 -4.92 -26.84
CA ARG A 50 4.38 -4.97 -26.87
C ARG A 50 4.97 -4.14 -25.75
N LYS A 51 6.22 -4.43 -25.38
CA LYS A 51 7.02 -3.56 -24.51
C LYS A 51 7.10 -2.14 -25.10
N PRO A 52 7.14 -1.09 -24.26
CA PRO A 52 7.26 0.29 -24.75
C PRO A 52 8.55 0.46 -25.55
N LEU A 53 8.47 1.26 -26.61
CA LEU A 53 9.64 1.69 -27.36
C LEU A 53 10.05 3.09 -26.89
N SER A 54 11.36 3.32 -26.81
CA SER A 54 11.88 4.66 -26.55
C SER A 54 11.49 5.60 -27.68
N LEU A 55 11.23 6.86 -27.34
CA LEU A 55 10.87 7.87 -28.32
C LEU A 55 11.98 8.10 -29.33
N THR A 56 11.59 8.10 -30.60
CA THR A 56 12.47 8.44 -31.72
C THR A 56 12.43 9.97 -31.89
N TYR A 57 13.10 10.70 -31.01
CA TYR A 57 13.16 12.16 -31.15
C TYR A 57 14.07 12.53 -32.33
N SER A 58 13.54 13.24 -33.33
CA SER A 58 14.36 14.16 -34.12
C SER A 58 14.72 15.34 -33.20
N GLN A 59 16.00 15.70 -33.09
CA GLN A 59 16.60 16.59 -32.07
C GLN A 59 16.04 18.04 -31.92
N LEU A 60 14.86 18.40 -32.42
CA LEU A 60 14.39 19.81 -32.45
C LEU A 60 12.88 20.03 -32.19
N THR A 61 12.09 19.02 -31.81
CA THR A 61 10.65 19.25 -31.56
C THR A 61 10.40 19.92 -30.20
N GLU A 62 9.79 21.11 -30.22
CA GLU A 62 9.23 21.74 -29.02
C GLU A 62 8.03 20.93 -28.52
N VAL A 63 8.05 20.52 -27.25
CA VAL A 63 6.96 19.83 -26.57
C VAL A 63 6.20 20.83 -25.72
N ASN A 64 4.94 21.09 -26.09
CA ASN A 64 4.04 21.93 -25.29
C ASN A 64 3.53 21.15 -24.06
N ALA A 65 4.26 21.26 -22.95
CA ALA A 65 3.99 20.58 -21.69
C ALA A 65 3.16 21.43 -20.71
N THR A 66 2.16 22.17 -21.19
CA THR A 66 1.33 23.05 -20.34
C THR A 66 0.04 22.38 -19.86
N ASN A 67 -0.37 21.28 -20.47
CA ASN A 67 -1.60 20.55 -20.19
C ASN A 67 -1.33 19.08 -19.88
N TYR A 68 -2.16 18.47 -19.03
CA TYR A 68 -2.04 17.04 -18.75
C TYR A 68 -2.25 16.21 -20.02
N GLY A 69 -1.42 15.17 -20.17
CA GLY A 69 -1.61 14.13 -21.18
C GLY A 69 -2.88 13.32 -20.91
N LYS A 70 -3.33 12.56 -21.92
CA LYS A 70 -4.51 11.70 -21.81
C LYS A 70 -4.28 10.58 -20.80
N ALA A 71 -5.33 10.18 -20.08
CA ALA A 71 -5.28 8.99 -19.23
C ALA A 71 -5.24 7.72 -20.10
N CYS A 72 -4.78 6.60 -19.55
CA CYS A 72 -4.83 5.33 -20.27
C CYS A 72 -6.26 4.78 -20.35
N LYS A 73 -6.56 4.06 -21.44
CA LYS A 73 -7.83 3.31 -21.61
C LYS A 73 -8.08 2.43 -20.39
N GLN A 74 -9.26 2.59 -19.81
CA GLN A 74 -9.70 1.96 -18.56
C GLN A 74 -11.22 1.81 -18.57
N PRO A 75 -11.84 0.87 -17.83
CA PRO A 75 -13.29 0.71 -17.84
C PRO A 75 -14.06 1.94 -17.34
N PRO A 76 -15.30 2.17 -17.80
CA PRO A 76 -16.15 3.23 -17.26
C PRO A 76 -16.68 2.81 -15.88
N LEU A 77 -15.90 3.06 -14.82
CA LEU A 77 -16.35 2.83 -13.45
C LEU A 77 -17.47 3.81 -13.05
N ALA A 78 -18.30 3.40 -12.09
CA ALA A 78 -19.56 4.07 -11.72
C ALA A 78 -19.41 5.56 -11.35
N SER A 79 -18.23 6.02 -10.93
CA SER A 79 -17.93 7.44 -10.80
C SER A 79 -17.42 8.04 -12.12
N ARG A 80 -18.36 8.22 -13.05
CA ARG A 80 -18.12 8.79 -14.40
C ARG A 80 -17.31 10.10 -14.41
N GLU A 81 -17.36 10.88 -13.33
CA GLU A 81 -16.62 12.16 -13.18
C GLU A 81 -15.23 12.01 -12.54
N THR A 82 -14.99 11.02 -11.67
CA THR A 82 -13.75 10.97 -10.87
C THR A 82 -12.54 10.56 -11.71
N TYR A 83 -12.72 9.66 -12.66
CA TYR A 83 -11.62 9.12 -13.48
C TYR A 83 -11.60 9.68 -14.91
N ASN A 84 -12.59 10.48 -15.29
CA ASN A 84 -12.68 11.17 -16.58
C ASN A 84 -12.40 10.20 -17.77
N TYR A 85 -13.12 9.06 -17.78
CA TYR A 85 -13.07 8.00 -18.79
C TYR A 85 -13.06 8.55 -20.23
N TRP A 86 -13.87 9.60 -20.48
CA TRP A 86 -14.02 10.24 -21.79
C TRP A 86 -12.74 10.89 -22.34
N GLN A 87 -11.71 11.07 -21.50
CA GLN A 87 -10.41 11.60 -21.90
C GLN A 87 -9.32 10.52 -21.88
N SER A 88 -9.70 9.24 -21.95
CA SER A 88 -8.76 8.12 -22.01
C SER A 88 -8.39 7.72 -23.44
N SER A 89 -7.17 7.23 -23.64
CA SER A 89 -6.58 6.88 -24.92
C SER A 89 -5.56 5.75 -24.75
N GLU A 90 -5.26 4.99 -25.81
CA GLU A 90 -4.11 4.06 -25.79
C GLU A 90 -2.79 4.82 -25.95
N ASP A 91 -2.80 5.92 -26.70
CA ASP A 91 -1.75 6.94 -26.62
C ASP A 91 -1.86 7.69 -25.29
N CYS A 92 -1.19 7.17 -24.27
CA CYS A 92 -1.29 7.63 -22.88
C CYS A 92 0.02 7.62 -22.08
N LEU A 93 1.15 7.24 -22.68
CA LEU A 93 2.45 7.08 -22.02
C LEU A 93 3.12 8.44 -21.77
N PHE A 94 2.49 9.21 -20.89
CA PHE A 94 2.88 10.56 -20.50
C PHE A 94 3.30 10.60 -19.03
N LEU A 95 4.22 11.51 -18.72
CA LEU A 95 4.58 11.92 -17.36
C LEU A 95 4.43 13.43 -17.15
N ASN A 96 4.38 13.83 -15.89
CA ASN A 96 4.33 15.21 -15.45
C ASN A 96 5.45 15.46 -14.45
N ILE A 97 6.01 16.67 -14.44
CA ILE A 97 7.08 17.11 -13.56
C ILE A 97 6.65 18.38 -12.85
N PHE A 98 6.82 18.40 -11.53
CA PHE A 98 6.63 19.56 -10.67
C PHE A 98 7.94 19.82 -9.94
N THR A 99 8.51 21.01 -10.13
CA THR A 99 9.83 21.34 -9.57
C THR A 99 9.87 22.79 -9.07
N PRO A 100 10.55 23.07 -7.94
CA PRO A 100 10.76 24.44 -7.47
C PRO A 100 11.90 25.15 -8.21
N SER A 101 12.70 24.45 -9.01
CA SER A 101 13.82 25.01 -9.75
C SER A 101 14.05 24.30 -11.09
N VAL A 102 14.37 25.06 -12.12
CA VAL A 102 14.81 24.52 -13.42
C VAL A 102 16.32 24.73 -13.64
N ASP A 103 17.05 25.11 -12.60
CA ASP A 103 18.51 25.16 -12.62
C ASP A 103 19.08 23.73 -12.56
N PRO A 104 19.82 23.26 -13.59
CA PRO A 104 20.38 21.92 -13.61
C PRO A 104 21.41 21.63 -12.51
N THR A 105 21.84 22.64 -11.75
CA THR A 105 22.74 22.54 -10.60
C THR A 105 22.02 22.45 -9.25
N ALA A 106 20.69 22.64 -9.22
CA ALA A 106 19.90 22.61 -7.99
C ALA A 106 19.97 21.27 -7.23
N ASN A 107 20.18 20.17 -7.96
CA ASN A 107 20.49 18.84 -7.41
C ASN A 107 19.46 18.32 -6.38
N LEU A 108 18.18 18.56 -6.63
CA LEU A 108 17.07 18.25 -5.71
C LEU A 108 16.71 16.75 -5.73
N SER A 109 16.30 16.19 -4.59
CA SER A 109 15.78 14.82 -4.53
C SER A 109 14.54 14.65 -5.41
N VAL A 110 14.45 13.51 -6.09
CA VAL A 110 13.37 13.21 -7.05
C VAL A 110 12.43 12.17 -6.46
N MET A 111 11.12 12.43 -6.49
CA MET A 111 10.08 11.50 -6.08
C MET A 111 9.23 11.12 -7.30
N VAL A 112 9.27 9.85 -7.71
CA VAL A 112 8.53 9.32 -8.86
C VAL A 112 7.32 8.54 -8.37
N TYR A 113 6.12 9.02 -8.66
CA TYR A 113 4.84 8.45 -8.24
C TYR A 113 4.25 7.51 -9.29
N ILE A 114 3.92 6.29 -8.86
CA ILE A 114 3.10 5.34 -9.61
C ILE A 114 1.70 5.32 -8.98
N HIS A 115 0.70 5.71 -9.75
CA HIS A 115 -0.68 5.73 -9.27
C HIS A 115 -1.24 4.31 -9.03
N GLY A 116 -2.23 4.24 -8.13
CA GLY A 116 -2.97 3.02 -7.83
C GLY A 116 -4.04 2.71 -8.87
N GLY A 117 -5.23 2.31 -8.40
CA GLY A 117 -6.36 1.99 -9.27
C GLY A 117 -6.40 0.53 -9.74
N GLY A 118 -5.81 -0.37 -8.95
CA GLY A 118 -5.92 -1.81 -9.18
C GLY A 118 -5.34 -2.29 -10.51
N LEU A 119 -4.33 -1.60 -11.05
CA LEU A 119 -3.79 -1.84 -12.40
C LEU A 119 -4.85 -1.69 -13.51
N LEU A 120 -6.04 -1.18 -13.21
CA LEU A 120 -7.23 -1.23 -14.05
C LEU A 120 -7.75 0.16 -14.42
N PHE A 121 -7.61 1.13 -13.52
CA PHE A 121 -8.07 2.51 -13.66
C PHE A 121 -7.11 3.50 -12.99
N ASP A 122 -7.51 4.76 -12.90
CA ASP A 122 -6.76 5.90 -12.36
C ASP A 122 -5.80 6.56 -13.39
N SER A 123 -5.15 7.66 -13.00
CA SER A 123 -4.22 8.42 -13.84
C SER A 123 -3.33 9.36 -13.03
N ALA A 124 -2.13 9.61 -13.55
CA ALA A 124 -1.15 10.56 -13.01
C ALA A 124 -1.68 11.98 -12.76
N ARG A 125 -2.73 12.41 -13.46
CA ARG A 125 -3.33 13.75 -13.30
C ARG A 125 -4.17 13.91 -12.03
N GLN A 126 -4.51 12.82 -11.33
CA GLN A 126 -5.35 12.87 -10.12
C GLN A 126 -4.61 13.43 -8.91
N VAL A 127 -3.28 13.53 -9.00
CA VAL A 127 -2.39 14.01 -7.95
C VAL A 127 -1.55 15.21 -8.41
N PRO A 128 -2.17 16.39 -8.62
CA PRO A 128 -1.40 17.63 -8.75
C PRO A 128 -0.44 17.75 -7.57
N SER A 129 0.84 17.92 -7.88
CA SER A 129 1.95 17.76 -6.91
C SER A 129 2.69 19.06 -6.61
N GLU A 130 2.13 20.20 -6.99
CA GLU A 130 2.69 21.52 -6.74
C GLU A 130 2.93 21.75 -5.23
N GLN A 131 1.99 21.35 -4.38
CA GLN A 131 2.10 21.49 -2.92
C GLN A 131 3.21 20.62 -2.33
N LEU A 132 3.36 19.39 -2.81
CA LEU A 132 4.43 18.48 -2.34
C LEU A 132 5.80 19.02 -2.77
N SER A 133 5.90 19.53 -4.01
CA SER A 133 7.14 20.10 -4.57
C SER A 133 7.62 21.37 -3.85
N LEU A 134 6.75 22.06 -3.10
CA LEU A 134 7.15 23.18 -2.24
C LEU A 134 8.23 22.81 -1.22
N ARG A 135 8.36 21.53 -0.86
CA ARG A 135 9.31 21.03 0.16
C ARG A 135 10.68 20.65 -0.42
N ASP A 136 11.05 21.35 -1.49
CA ASP A 136 12.34 21.25 -2.16
C ASP A 136 12.62 19.87 -2.73
N VAL A 137 11.61 19.30 -3.38
CA VAL A 137 11.70 18.03 -4.12
C VAL A 137 11.13 18.20 -5.53
N VAL A 138 11.69 17.44 -6.48
CA VAL A 138 11.09 17.27 -7.80
C VAL A 138 10.12 16.11 -7.74
N VAL A 139 8.86 16.33 -8.11
CA VAL A 139 7.85 15.27 -8.16
C VAL A 139 7.55 14.93 -9.61
N VAL A 140 7.68 13.64 -9.95
CA VAL A 140 7.32 13.08 -11.26
C VAL A 140 6.10 12.20 -11.07
N THR A 141 5.04 12.40 -11.85
CA THR A 141 3.87 11.50 -11.88
C THR A 141 3.71 10.92 -13.27
N LEU A 142 3.44 9.63 -13.41
CA LEU A 142 3.41 8.94 -14.71
C LEU A 142 2.16 8.08 -14.89
N ASN A 143 1.65 8.04 -16.11
CA ASN A 143 0.68 7.03 -16.53
C ASN A 143 1.42 5.76 -16.95
N TYR A 144 0.74 4.62 -16.89
CA TYR A 144 1.20 3.33 -17.44
C TYR A 144 0.00 2.57 -18.00
N ARG A 145 0.18 1.65 -18.95
CA ARG A 145 -0.96 0.88 -19.51
C ARG A 145 -1.65 0.04 -18.43
N LEU A 146 -2.97 -0.01 -18.50
CA LEU A 146 -3.86 -0.63 -17.51
C LEU A 146 -4.62 -1.82 -18.12
N GLY A 147 -5.16 -2.68 -17.25
CA GLY A 147 -5.98 -3.82 -17.58
C GLY A 147 -5.36 -4.70 -18.66
N VAL A 148 -6.20 -5.16 -19.58
CA VAL A 148 -5.81 -5.95 -20.76
C VAL A 148 -4.71 -5.29 -21.60
N PHE A 149 -4.62 -3.96 -21.66
CA PHE A 149 -3.59 -3.29 -22.44
C PHE A 149 -2.20 -3.37 -21.79
N GLY A 150 -2.14 -3.41 -20.46
CA GLY A 150 -0.90 -3.41 -19.68
C GLY A 150 -0.47 -4.78 -19.17
N PHE A 151 -1.42 -5.68 -18.93
CA PHE A 151 -1.22 -6.90 -18.14
C PHE A 151 -1.78 -8.17 -18.80
N LEU A 152 -2.03 -8.14 -20.12
CA LEU A 152 -2.26 -9.35 -20.91
C LEU A 152 -0.95 -10.17 -20.98
N CYS A 153 -0.79 -11.11 -20.06
CA CYS A 153 0.34 -12.05 -20.07
C CYS A 153 0.03 -13.29 -20.92
N THR A 154 0.95 -13.63 -21.81
CA THR A 154 0.74 -14.69 -22.80
C THR A 154 2.01 -15.52 -23.02
N ASP A 155 1.90 -16.60 -23.81
CA ASP A 155 3.02 -17.42 -24.25
C ASP A 155 3.79 -16.81 -25.45
N ARG A 156 3.37 -15.63 -25.93
CA ARG A 156 3.95 -14.94 -27.08
C ARG A 156 5.00 -13.92 -26.69
N GLU A 157 6.12 -13.90 -27.41
CA GLU A 157 7.20 -12.93 -27.18
C GLU A 157 6.78 -11.49 -27.47
N ASP A 158 5.92 -11.30 -28.46
CA ASP A 158 5.40 -10.00 -28.86
C ASP A 158 4.17 -9.55 -28.03
N ALA A 159 3.76 -10.33 -27.04
CA ALA A 159 2.77 -9.96 -26.02
C ALA A 159 3.14 -10.62 -24.66
N PRO A 160 4.31 -10.27 -24.08
CA PRO A 160 4.94 -11.08 -23.03
C PRO A 160 4.24 -10.99 -21.67
N GLY A 161 3.36 -10.01 -21.49
CA GLY A 161 2.82 -9.63 -20.18
C GLY A 161 3.62 -8.54 -19.49
N ASN A 162 3.08 -8.04 -18.38
CA ASN A 162 3.67 -7.00 -17.55
C ASN A 162 4.09 -5.72 -18.30
N VAL A 163 3.54 -5.43 -19.48
CA VAL A 163 3.98 -4.28 -20.28
C VAL A 163 3.67 -2.95 -19.61
N GLY A 164 2.70 -2.90 -18.70
CA GLY A 164 2.50 -1.78 -17.77
C GLY A 164 3.67 -1.57 -16.79
N LEU A 165 4.33 -2.63 -16.31
CA LEU A 165 5.56 -2.51 -15.51
C LEU A 165 6.75 -2.08 -16.38
N TRP A 166 6.80 -2.54 -17.63
CA TRP A 166 7.79 -2.07 -18.59
C TRP A 166 7.61 -0.58 -18.94
N ASP A 167 6.36 -0.08 -19.00
CA ASP A 167 6.07 1.35 -19.15
C ASP A 167 6.62 2.16 -17.98
N GLN A 168 6.39 1.70 -16.76
CA GLN A 168 6.93 2.31 -15.54
C GLN A 168 8.47 2.30 -15.55
N ALA A 169 9.10 1.20 -15.99
CA ALA A 169 10.55 1.12 -16.15
C ALA A 169 11.09 2.08 -17.22
N MET A 170 10.37 2.25 -18.34
CA MET A 170 10.71 3.23 -19.38
C MET A 170 10.63 4.67 -18.85
N ALA A 171 9.61 4.99 -18.04
CA ALA A 171 9.48 6.30 -17.40
C ALA A 171 10.59 6.56 -16.36
N LEU A 172 11.01 5.53 -15.61
CA LEU A 172 12.17 5.60 -14.71
C LEU A 172 13.47 5.85 -15.50
N ASN A 173 13.68 5.14 -16.60
CA ASN A 173 14.81 5.37 -17.50
C ASN A 173 14.77 6.78 -18.11
N TRP A 174 13.61 7.26 -18.52
CA TRP A 174 13.44 8.64 -19.00
C TRP A 174 13.83 9.65 -17.91
N THR A 175 13.39 9.41 -16.67
CA THR A 175 13.70 10.26 -15.51
C THR A 175 15.20 10.33 -15.28
N GLN A 176 15.89 9.19 -15.26
CA GLN A 176 17.35 9.12 -15.12
C GLN A 176 18.09 9.97 -16.15
N ASN A 177 17.63 9.95 -17.40
CA ASN A 177 18.30 10.64 -18.50
C ASN A 177 17.95 12.13 -18.62
N ASN A 178 16.87 12.61 -17.99
CA ASN A 178 16.34 13.95 -18.25
C ASN A 178 16.16 14.82 -17.00
N ILE A 179 15.97 14.24 -15.81
CA ILE A 179 15.49 14.98 -14.63
C ILE A 179 16.47 16.06 -14.15
N ARG A 180 17.75 15.93 -14.47
CA ARG A 180 18.76 16.95 -14.23
C ARG A 180 18.39 18.30 -14.85
N ASN A 181 17.83 18.31 -16.05
CA ASN A 181 17.42 19.55 -16.73
C ASN A 181 16.22 20.22 -16.06
N PHE A 182 15.54 19.51 -15.16
CA PHE A 182 14.43 20.00 -14.35
C PHE A 182 14.85 20.22 -12.88
N GLY A 183 16.16 20.35 -12.63
CA GLY A 183 16.75 20.60 -11.31
C GLY A 183 16.84 19.39 -10.38
N GLY A 184 16.46 18.20 -10.84
CA GLY A 184 16.48 16.98 -10.05
C GLY A 184 17.81 16.21 -10.11
N ASN A 185 18.13 15.49 -9.06
CA ASN A 185 19.28 14.61 -8.98
C ASN A 185 18.91 13.19 -9.44
N PRO A 186 19.41 12.70 -10.60
CA PRO A 186 19.10 11.35 -11.09
C PRO A 186 19.67 10.25 -10.17
N HIS A 187 20.65 10.54 -9.31
CA HIS A 187 21.21 9.58 -8.37
C HIS A 187 20.48 9.52 -7.02
N ASP A 188 19.51 10.40 -6.80
CA ASP A 188 18.71 10.48 -5.58
C ASP A 188 17.20 10.40 -5.89
N VAL A 189 16.80 9.23 -6.40
CA VAL A 189 15.42 8.94 -6.83
C VAL A 189 14.73 8.04 -5.80
N THR A 190 13.57 8.50 -5.35
CA THR A 190 12.59 7.77 -4.53
C THR A 190 11.42 7.34 -5.40
N LEU A 191 11.20 6.03 -5.53
CA LEU A 191 10.03 5.47 -6.20
C LEU A 191 8.91 5.26 -5.19
N PHE A 192 7.74 5.84 -5.40
CA PHE A 192 6.61 5.64 -4.48
C PHE A 192 5.31 5.40 -5.21
N GLY A 193 4.38 4.75 -4.51
CA GLY A 193 3.08 4.45 -5.05
C GLY A 193 2.13 3.94 -3.99
N GLN A 194 0.85 3.98 -4.34
CA GLN A 194 -0.23 3.56 -3.45
C GLN A 194 -1.04 2.43 -4.08
N SER A 195 -1.53 1.50 -3.25
CA SER A 195 -2.32 0.35 -3.71
C SER A 195 -1.57 -0.44 -4.78
N ALA A 196 -2.17 -0.66 -5.96
CA ALA A 196 -1.51 -1.25 -7.13
C ALA A 196 -0.21 -0.55 -7.56
N GLY A 197 -0.08 0.76 -7.32
CA GLY A 197 1.18 1.48 -7.50
C GLY A 197 2.24 1.04 -6.50
N SER A 198 1.86 0.79 -5.24
CA SER A 198 2.73 0.21 -4.21
C SER A 198 3.14 -1.23 -4.53
N VAL A 199 2.20 -2.04 -5.05
CA VAL A 199 2.51 -3.38 -5.60
C VAL A 199 3.55 -3.26 -6.71
N SER A 200 3.38 -2.31 -7.64
CA SER A 200 4.35 -2.05 -8.72
C SER A 200 5.72 -1.63 -8.18
N VAL A 201 5.78 -0.71 -7.21
CA VAL A 201 7.03 -0.30 -6.53
C VAL A 201 7.76 -1.51 -5.96
N SER A 202 7.05 -2.39 -5.26
CA SER A 202 7.65 -3.61 -4.71
C SER A 202 8.15 -4.58 -5.78
N SER A 203 7.49 -4.66 -6.93
CA SER A 203 7.93 -5.44 -8.09
C SER A 203 9.20 -4.86 -8.72
N HIS A 204 9.32 -3.53 -8.78
CA HIS A 204 10.55 -2.86 -9.22
C HIS A 204 11.72 -3.11 -8.27
N ILE A 205 11.50 -3.22 -6.95
CA ILE A 205 12.55 -3.56 -5.97
C ILE A 205 13.18 -4.92 -6.27
N VAL A 206 12.33 -5.90 -6.63
CA VAL A 206 12.76 -7.28 -6.93
C VAL A 206 13.07 -7.52 -8.42
N SER A 207 12.86 -6.56 -9.31
CA SER A 207 13.14 -6.71 -10.75
C SER A 207 14.50 -6.14 -11.13
N HIS A 208 15.37 -6.97 -11.73
CA HIS A 208 16.68 -6.53 -12.23
C HIS A 208 16.60 -5.43 -13.30
N VAL A 209 15.45 -5.31 -13.99
CA VAL A 209 15.21 -4.31 -15.03
C VAL A 209 15.21 -2.89 -14.46
N SER A 210 14.77 -2.70 -13.22
CA SER A 210 14.50 -1.36 -12.68
C SER A 210 15.32 -0.97 -11.45
N ARG A 211 15.93 -1.93 -10.75
CA ARG A 211 16.79 -1.66 -9.57
C ARG A 211 17.81 -0.53 -9.76
N PRO A 212 18.45 -0.34 -10.93
CA PRO A 212 19.44 0.73 -11.11
C PRO A 212 18.86 2.16 -11.04
N TYR A 213 17.53 2.32 -11.17
CA TYR A 213 16.92 3.64 -11.39
C TYR A 213 16.45 4.35 -10.11
N PHE A 214 16.52 3.72 -8.94
CA PHE A 214 16.08 4.32 -7.68
C PHE A 214 16.80 3.69 -6.48
N LYS A 215 16.92 4.45 -5.39
CA LYS A 215 17.59 4.01 -4.15
C LYS A 215 16.66 3.96 -2.94
N LYS A 216 15.48 4.57 -3.05
CA LYS A 216 14.50 4.68 -1.99
C LYS A 216 13.14 4.29 -2.52
N ALA A 217 12.32 3.66 -1.67
CA ALA A 217 10.98 3.25 -2.01
C ALA A 217 9.99 3.63 -0.92
N ILE A 218 8.79 4.08 -1.30
CA ILE A 218 7.68 4.24 -0.37
C ILE A 218 6.50 3.40 -0.86
N LEU A 219 6.05 2.47 -0.03
CA LEU A 219 4.98 1.54 -0.34
C LEU A 219 3.76 1.89 0.50
N GLN A 220 2.73 2.48 -0.10
CA GLN A 220 1.49 2.85 0.59
C GLN A 220 0.41 1.80 0.31
N SER A 221 0.02 1.02 1.32
CA SER A 221 -1.14 0.13 1.28
C SER A 221 -1.06 -0.98 0.20
N GLY A 222 0.10 -1.61 0.02
CA GLY A 222 0.20 -2.79 -0.85
C GLY A 222 1.63 -3.29 -1.11
N SER A 223 1.77 -4.55 -1.50
CA SER A 223 3.02 -5.13 -2.00
C SER A 223 2.75 -6.30 -2.95
N SER A 224 3.77 -6.75 -3.67
CA SER A 224 3.71 -7.89 -4.59
C SER A 224 3.63 -9.25 -3.88
N LEU A 225 3.66 -9.29 -2.54
CA LEU A 225 3.28 -10.47 -1.77
C LEU A 225 1.76 -10.61 -1.62
N THR A 226 0.98 -9.61 -1.98
CA THR A 226 -0.47 -9.75 -2.00
C THR A 226 -0.87 -10.70 -3.13
N ASN A 227 -1.36 -11.88 -2.75
CA ASN A 227 -1.64 -13.01 -3.64
C ASN A 227 -2.61 -12.70 -4.80
N VAL A 228 -3.50 -11.73 -4.65
CA VAL A 228 -4.47 -11.37 -5.70
C VAL A 228 -3.86 -10.57 -6.85
N TRP A 229 -2.66 -9.99 -6.67
CA TRP A 229 -2.02 -9.09 -7.63
C TRP A 229 -0.86 -9.69 -8.41
N LEU A 230 -0.50 -10.94 -8.11
CA LEU A 230 0.61 -11.65 -8.75
C LEU A 230 0.19 -13.09 -9.08
N ARG A 231 0.27 -13.47 -10.36
CA ARG A 231 -0.12 -14.80 -10.87
C ARG A 231 1.01 -15.49 -11.62
N SER A 232 0.95 -16.81 -11.77
CA SER A 232 1.90 -17.49 -12.66
C SER A 232 1.59 -17.11 -14.10
N LYS A 233 2.63 -17.00 -14.94
CA LYS A 233 2.47 -16.78 -16.38
C LYS A 233 1.54 -17.80 -17.03
N GLU A 234 1.56 -19.05 -16.56
CA GLU A 234 0.69 -20.12 -17.02
C GLU A 234 -0.80 -19.82 -16.76
N TYR A 235 -1.15 -19.41 -15.54
CA TYR A 235 -2.52 -19.01 -15.20
C TYR A 235 -2.97 -17.81 -16.04
N SER A 236 -2.14 -16.77 -16.12
CA SER A 236 -2.49 -15.56 -16.87
C SER A 236 -2.63 -15.83 -18.37
N THR A 237 -1.85 -16.76 -18.94
CA THR A 237 -2.00 -17.18 -20.35
C THR A 237 -3.34 -17.86 -20.59
N ARG A 238 -3.85 -18.65 -19.65
CA ARG A 238 -5.22 -19.23 -19.75
C ARG A 238 -6.28 -18.14 -19.73
N VAL A 239 -6.13 -17.14 -18.86
CA VAL A 239 -7.04 -15.98 -18.82
C VAL A 239 -7.02 -15.22 -20.15
N ALA A 240 -5.85 -14.95 -20.71
CA ALA A 240 -5.70 -14.31 -22.02
C ALA A 240 -6.41 -15.08 -23.15
N LYS A 241 -6.24 -16.40 -23.21
CA LYS A 241 -6.92 -17.26 -24.20
C LYS A 241 -8.43 -17.31 -24.00
N ARG A 242 -8.92 -17.31 -22.75
CA ARG A 242 -10.37 -17.24 -22.45
C ARG A 242 -10.97 -15.92 -22.94
N LEU A 243 -10.32 -14.79 -22.68
CA LEU A 243 -10.74 -13.49 -23.21
C LEU A 243 -10.80 -13.52 -24.74
N ALA A 244 -9.75 -14.06 -25.39
CA ALA A 244 -9.70 -14.16 -26.83
C ALA A 244 -10.86 -14.97 -27.41
N ASN A 245 -11.11 -16.17 -26.87
CA ASN A 245 -12.23 -17.02 -27.29
C ASN A 245 -13.58 -16.31 -27.08
N PHE A 246 -13.75 -15.59 -25.96
CA PHE A 246 -14.99 -14.86 -25.66
C PHE A 246 -15.35 -13.82 -26.73
N ILE A 247 -14.37 -13.25 -27.42
CA ILE A 247 -14.58 -12.26 -28.49
C ILE A 247 -14.29 -12.77 -29.91
N GLY A 248 -14.25 -14.09 -30.07
CA GLY A 248 -14.09 -14.76 -31.36
C GLY A 248 -12.67 -14.67 -31.94
N CYS A 249 -11.65 -14.59 -31.09
CA CYS A 249 -10.23 -14.55 -31.46
C CYS A 249 -9.54 -15.92 -31.22
N ASP A 250 -10.11 -17.01 -31.76
CA ASP A 250 -9.62 -18.38 -31.48
C ASP A 250 -8.29 -18.72 -32.18
N ARG A 251 -8.03 -18.13 -33.36
CA ARG A 251 -6.78 -18.32 -34.14
C ARG A 251 -5.95 -17.04 -34.10
N ASP A 252 -4.63 -17.19 -34.04
CA ASP A 252 -3.68 -16.08 -33.98
C ASP A 252 -4.12 -14.98 -33.00
N TYR A 253 -4.51 -15.43 -31.81
CA TYR A 253 -5.31 -14.65 -30.87
C TYR A 253 -4.73 -13.26 -30.58
N ILE A 254 -3.40 -13.11 -30.51
CA ILE A 254 -2.76 -11.79 -30.32
C ILE A 254 -3.04 -10.84 -31.48
N GLU A 255 -2.90 -11.29 -32.72
CA GLU A 255 -3.16 -10.45 -33.89
C GLU A 255 -4.63 -10.06 -33.97
N CYS A 256 -5.53 -11.01 -33.72
CA CYS A 256 -6.96 -10.72 -33.62
C CYS A 256 -7.26 -9.70 -32.52
N LEU A 257 -6.70 -9.86 -31.31
CA LEU A 257 -6.86 -8.91 -30.20
C LEU A 257 -6.29 -7.51 -30.51
N ARG A 258 -5.21 -7.41 -31.29
CA ARG A 258 -4.67 -6.12 -31.76
C ARG A 258 -5.61 -5.41 -32.74
N ASN A 259 -6.36 -6.18 -33.53
CA ASN A 259 -7.33 -5.63 -34.49
C ASN A 259 -8.68 -5.25 -33.86
N LYS A 260 -8.95 -5.65 -32.61
CA LYS A 260 -10.14 -5.20 -31.88
C LYS A 260 -10.06 -3.72 -31.52
N THR A 261 -11.20 -3.07 -31.37
CA THR A 261 -11.26 -1.73 -30.78
C THR A 261 -10.94 -1.79 -29.28
N SER A 262 -10.49 -0.66 -28.70
CA SER A 262 -10.21 -0.61 -27.27
C SER A 262 -11.48 -0.89 -26.44
N ASP A 263 -12.64 -0.46 -26.93
CA ASP A 263 -13.91 -0.58 -26.21
C ASP A 263 -14.46 -2.02 -26.25
N GLU A 264 -14.23 -2.77 -27.34
CA GLU A 264 -14.48 -4.22 -27.37
C GLU A 264 -13.64 -4.96 -26.33
N LEU A 265 -12.34 -4.64 -26.22
CA LEU A 265 -11.44 -5.27 -25.25
C LEU A 265 -11.82 -4.94 -23.80
N LEU A 266 -12.15 -3.68 -23.52
CA LEU A 266 -12.61 -3.25 -22.19
C LEU A 266 -13.94 -3.91 -21.81
N THR A 267 -14.87 -3.99 -22.75
CA THR A 267 -16.15 -4.69 -22.54
C THR A 267 -15.90 -6.17 -22.25
N ALA A 268 -15.07 -6.83 -23.06
CA ALA A 268 -14.72 -8.24 -22.90
C ALA A 268 -14.06 -8.52 -21.54
N GLN A 269 -13.13 -7.66 -21.12
CA GLN A 269 -12.49 -7.77 -19.80
C GLN A 269 -13.52 -7.72 -18.66
N SER A 270 -14.54 -6.87 -18.77
CA SER A 270 -15.59 -6.77 -17.76
C SER A 270 -16.62 -7.91 -17.84
N THR A 271 -16.93 -8.41 -19.05
CA THR A 271 -18.01 -9.39 -19.27
C THR A 271 -17.56 -10.84 -19.21
N ALA A 272 -16.39 -11.19 -19.77
CA ALA A 272 -15.82 -12.54 -19.67
C ALA A 272 -15.68 -12.97 -18.20
N PHE A 273 -15.41 -12.00 -17.32
CA PHE A 273 -15.37 -12.14 -15.89
C PHE A 273 -16.72 -12.49 -15.24
N LEU A 274 -17.82 -11.83 -15.63
CA LEU A 274 -19.17 -12.17 -15.14
C LEU A 274 -19.59 -13.57 -15.59
N TRP A 275 -19.19 -13.97 -16.80
CA TRP A 275 -19.42 -15.32 -17.33
C TRP A 275 -18.66 -16.40 -16.54
N ASN A 276 -17.50 -16.04 -15.98
CA ASN A 276 -16.66 -16.94 -15.20
C ASN A 276 -17.32 -17.37 -13.88
N GLN A 277 -18.27 -16.61 -13.30
CA GLN A 277 -18.96 -16.97 -12.04
C GLN A 277 -19.66 -18.35 -12.07
N ASN A 278 -19.88 -18.93 -13.26
CA ASN A 278 -20.52 -20.23 -13.44
C ASN A 278 -19.53 -21.40 -13.68
N THR A 279 -18.21 -21.20 -13.52
CA THR A 279 -17.21 -22.27 -13.67
C THR A 279 -16.73 -22.82 -12.31
N PRO A 280 -16.38 -24.12 -12.20
CA PRO A 280 -15.88 -24.70 -10.95
C PRO A 280 -14.58 -24.06 -10.41
N ASP A 281 -13.78 -23.45 -11.28
CA ASP A 281 -12.53 -22.75 -10.94
C ASP A 281 -12.77 -21.29 -10.50
N ALA A 282 -14.01 -20.81 -10.59
CA ALA A 282 -14.37 -19.43 -10.27
C ALA A 282 -14.44 -19.25 -8.77
N GLN A 283 -13.41 -18.58 -8.24
CA GLN A 283 -13.38 -18.21 -6.84
C GLN A 283 -14.41 -17.08 -6.58
N PRO A 284 -15.47 -17.30 -5.78
CA PRO A 284 -16.68 -16.46 -5.77
C PRO A 284 -16.51 -15.00 -5.34
N TRP A 285 -15.35 -14.61 -4.80
CA TRP A 285 -15.10 -13.28 -4.21
C TRP A 285 -13.96 -12.51 -4.93
N TYR A 286 -13.14 -13.17 -5.77
CA TYR A 286 -12.31 -12.46 -6.76
C TYR A 286 -13.18 -11.70 -7.79
N SER A 287 -14.46 -12.08 -7.83
CA SER A 287 -15.58 -11.50 -8.58
C SER A 287 -15.87 -10.02 -8.29
N ALA A 288 -15.32 -9.43 -7.22
CA ALA A 288 -15.69 -8.07 -6.84
C ALA A 288 -14.75 -6.96 -7.31
N LEU A 289 -13.47 -7.26 -7.60
CA LEU A 289 -12.52 -6.23 -8.05
C LEU A 289 -12.23 -6.25 -9.56
N ILE A 290 -12.75 -7.24 -10.32
CA ILE A 290 -12.53 -7.37 -11.77
C ILE A 290 -11.01 -7.39 -12.10
N LEU A 291 -10.23 -8.18 -11.36
CA LEU A 291 -8.76 -8.20 -11.46
C LEU A 291 -8.25 -9.48 -12.12
N GLU A 292 -8.59 -9.68 -13.39
CA GLU A 292 -8.06 -10.82 -14.17
C GLU A 292 -6.72 -10.49 -14.83
N PHE A 293 -6.49 -9.22 -15.19
CA PHE A 293 -5.25 -8.74 -15.80
C PHE A 293 -4.38 -8.07 -14.74
N VAL A 294 -3.62 -8.89 -14.02
CA VAL A 294 -2.66 -8.48 -12.98
C VAL A 294 -1.23 -8.88 -13.37
N GLN A 295 -0.26 -8.58 -12.50
CA GLN A 295 1.14 -8.92 -12.78
C GLN A 295 1.32 -10.44 -12.86
N CYS A 296 2.21 -10.89 -13.75
CA CYS A 296 2.60 -12.29 -13.83
C CYS A 296 4.07 -12.51 -13.47
N PHE A 297 4.39 -13.67 -12.88
CA PHE A 297 5.77 -14.13 -12.71
C PHE A 297 6.09 -15.31 -13.63
N GLY A 298 7.38 -15.55 -13.86
CA GLY A 298 7.87 -16.47 -14.89
C GLY A 298 8.12 -15.77 -16.24
N ASP A 299 8.30 -14.45 -16.22
CA ASP A 299 8.67 -13.64 -17.38
C ASP A 299 10.01 -12.93 -17.17
N GLN A 300 10.42 -12.08 -18.13
CA GLN A 300 11.68 -11.36 -18.01
C GLN A 300 11.66 -10.31 -16.89
N PHE A 301 10.51 -9.70 -16.58
CA PHE A 301 10.43 -8.66 -15.57
C PHE A 301 10.47 -9.24 -14.15
N LEU A 302 9.70 -10.30 -13.91
CA LEU A 302 9.59 -11.08 -12.69
C LEU A 302 9.86 -12.55 -13.02
N PRO A 303 11.13 -13.01 -13.00
CA PRO A 303 11.47 -14.38 -13.38
C PRO A 303 10.92 -15.43 -12.40
N LYS A 304 10.65 -15.05 -11.16
CA LYS A 304 10.06 -15.87 -10.11
C LYS A 304 9.04 -15.05 -9.34
N ASN A 305 8.21 -15.70 -8.52
CA ASN A 305 7.34 -14.98 -7.62
C ASN A 305 8.16 -14.17 -6.59
N THR A 306 7.57 -13.11 -6.05
CA THR A 306 8.25 -12.19 -5.13
C THR A 306 8.80 -12.90 -3.90
N TYR A 307 8.10 -13.89 -3.34
CA TYR A 307 8.56 -14.61 -2.16
C TYR A 307 9.91 -15.29 -2.41
N GLU A 308 10.02 -16.04 -3.51
CA GLU A 308 11.27 -16.69 -3.92
C GLU A 308 12.39 -15.69 -4.22
N LEU A 309 12.07 -14.53 -4.81
CA LEU A 309 13.06 -13.48 -5.08
C LEU A 309 13.60 -12.86 -3.79
N LEU A 310 12.75 -12.66 -2.78
CA LEU A 310 13.19 -12.18 -1.46
C LEU A 310 14.02 -13.23 -0.73
N GLU A 311 13.55 -14.49 -0.71
CA GLU A 311 14.22 -15.61 -0.03
C GLU A 311 15.60 -15.91 -0.62
N SER A 312 15.72 -15.92 -1.96
CA SER A 312 17.00 -16.12 -2.65
C SER A 312 17.91 -14.91 -2.63
N GLY A 313 17.44 -13.81 -2.05
CA GLY A 313 18.19 -12.57 -2.02
C GLY A 313 18.33 -11.89 -3.39
N ASN A 314 17.49 -12.19 -4.36
CA ASN A 314 17.49 -11.53 -5.64
C ASN A 314 16.64 -10.25 -5.61
N TYR A 315 17.16 -9.20 -4.97
CA TYR A 315 16.57 -7.86 -4.88
C TYR A 315 17.66 -6.80 -4.59
N ASN A 316 17.35 -5.49 -4.66
CA ASN A 316 18.30 -4.43 -4.31
C ASN A 316 18.62 -4.43 -2.79
N LYS A 317 19.89 -4.67 -2.42
CA LYS A 317 20.33 -4.86 -1.02
C LYS A 317 20.47 -3.59 -0.20
N ASP A 318 20.77 -2.48 -0.86
CA ASP A 318 20.93 -1.15 -0.23
C ASP A 318 19.66 -0.30 -0.40
N ILE A 319 18.51 -0.93 -0.70
CA ILE A 319 17.24 -0.19 -0.82
C ILE A 319 16.75 0.29 0.54
N ARG A 320 16.27 1.53 0.57
CA ARG A 320 15.68 2.16 1.76
C ARG A 320 14.19 2.23 1.58
N ILE A 321 13.42 1.78 2.57
CA ILE A 321 11.97 1.61 2.39
C ILE A 321 11.19 2.33 3.50
N LEU A 322 10.13 3.05 3.12
CA LEU A 322 9.06 3.48 4.01
C LEU A 322 7.78 2.73 3.65
N LEU A 323 7.35 1.83 4.52
CA LEU A 323 6.10 1.08 4.39
C LEU A 323 4.97 1.83 5.05
N GLY A 324 3.77 1.76 4.48
CA GLY A 324 2.59 2.46 4.97
C GLY A 324 1.35 1.63 4.82
N HIS A 325 0.42 1.75 5.76
CA HIS A 325 -0.95 1.28 5.60
C HIS A 325 -1.92 2.10 6.46
N THR A 326 -3.20 2.05 6.10
CA THR A 326 -4.31 2.63 6.85
C THR A 326 -4.93 1.60 7.80
N THR A 327 -5.84 2.03 8.68
CA THR A 327 -6.43 1.16 9.71
C THR A 327 -7.46 0.20 9.15
N LEU A 328 -8.34 0.70 8.27
CA LEU A 328 -9.40 -0.09 7.66
C LEU A 328 -9.30 -0.01 6.14
N GLU A 329 -8.18 -0.52 5.62
CA GLU A 329 -7.87 -0.57 4.19
C GLU A 329 -9.07 -1.01 3.36
N SER A 330 -9.75 -2.05 3.81
CA SER A 330 -10.84 -2.62 3.03
C SER A 330 -12.18 -1.91 3.14
N ALA A 331 -12.33 -0.96 4.08
CA ALA A 331 -13.58 -0.22 4.27
C ALA A 331 -13.99 0.49 2.98
N HIS A 332 -13.01 0.96 2.19
CA HIS A 332 -13.20 1.66 0.93
C HIS A 332 -14.01 0.82 -0.05
N PHE A 333 -13.75 -0.48 -0.07
CA PHE A 333 -14.24 -1.39 -1.09
C PHE A 333 -15.53 -2.11 -0.67
N THR A 334 -16.03 -1.89 0.55
CA THR A 334 -17.25 -2.54 1.07
C THR A 334 -18.50 -2.31 0.22
N HIS A 335 -18.57 -1.21 -0.53
CA HIS A 335 -19.66 -0.92 -1.45
C HIS A 335 -19.51 -1.60 -2.83
N ILE A 336 -18.30 -2.08 -3.13
CA ILE A 336 -17.92 -2.74 -4.38
C ILE A 336 -18.03 -4.26 -4.23
N PHE A 337 -17.75 -4.81 -3.05
CA PHE A 337 -17.93 -6.24 -2.77
C PHE A 337 -19.41 -6.62 -2.76
N ASP A 338 -19.87 -7.36 -3.78
CA ASP A 338 -21.26 -7.83 -3.85
C ASP A 338 -21.70 -8.61 -2.59
N ILE A 339 -20.78 -9.37 -1.97
CA ILE A 339 -21.04 -10.06 -0.69
C ILE A 339 -21.29 -9.11 0.49
N MET A 340 -20.72 -7.90 0.47
CA MET A 340 -20.83 -6.87 1.51
C MET A 340 -21.79 -5.72 1.12
N LYS A 341 -22.24 -5.69 -0.14
CA LYS A 341 -23.06 -4.63 -0.70
C LYS A 341 -24.37 -4.49 0.08
N GLY A 342 -24.67 -3.26 0.47
CA GLY A 342 -25.86 -2.96 1.28
C GLY A 342 -25.76 -3.36 2.76
N ARG A 343 -24.61 -3.87 3.25
CA ARG A 343 -24.44 -4.26 4.67
C ARG A 343 -23.60 -3.26 5.49
N PHE A 344 -22.72 -2.51 4.84
CA PHE A 344 -21.70 -1.66 5.47
C PHE A 344 -21.90 -0.15 5.30
N GLY A 345 -22.87 0.27 4.46
CA GLY A 345 -23.51 1.58 4.57
C GLY A 345 -22.61 2.81 4.58
N ALA A 346 -21.45 2.78 3.91
CA ALA A 346 -20.51 3.91 3.92
C ALA A 346 -21.13 5.26 3.46
N ASN A 347 -22.29 5.25 2.79
CA ASN A 347 -23.03 6.46 2.39
C ASN A 347 -24.51 6.49 2.82
N SER A 348 -24.96 5.63 3.75
CA SER A 348 -26.37 5.66 4.18
C SER A 348 -26.53 5.34 5.66
N PRO A 349 -26.86 6.35 6.50
CA PRO A 349 -27.33 6.11 7.86
C PRO A 349 -28.67 5.36 7.91
N GLN A 350 -29.25 4.99 6.75
CA GLN A 350 -30.50 4.24 6.64
C GLN A 350 -30.32 2.73 6.39
N ILE A 351 -29.08 2.20 6.29
CA ILE A 351 -28.93 0.73 6.20
C ILE A 351 -29.40 0.11 7.52
N PRO A 352 -30.47 -0.71 7.51
CA PRO A 352 -31.02 -1.25 8.73
C PRO A 352 -29.96 -2.01 9.51
N ASP A 353 -29.91 -1.72 10.80
CA ASP A 353 -29.06 -2.40 11.76
C ASP A 353 -29.19 -3.94 11.72
N ALA A 354 -30.27 -4.50 11.18
CA ALA A 354 -30.48 -5.95 11.10
C ALA A 354 -29.51 -6.72 10.17
N VAL A 355 -28.72 -6.05 9.32
CA VAL A 355 -28.03 -6.72 8.19
C VAL A 355 -26.72 -7.43 8.57
N VAL A 356 -26.01 -7.01 9.64
CA VAL A 356 -24.75 -7.64 10.06
C VAL A 356 -24.88 -8.23 11.47
N ASN A 357 -24.89 -9.55 11.56
CA ASN A 357 -24.85 -10.34 12.79
C ASN A 357 -23.66 -11.32 12.77
N ILE A 358 -23.46 -12.06 13.86
CA ILE A 358 -22.33 -13.00 14.00
C ILE A 358 -22.28 -14.05 12.88
N LYS A 359 -23.43 -14.58 12.45
CA LYS A 359 -23.50 -15.62 11.42
C LYS A 359 -23.11 -15.05 10.06
N THR A 360 -23.65 -13.88 9.72
CA THR A 360 -23.32 -13.19 8.45
C THR A 360 -21.86 -12.71 8.45
N ALA A 361 -21.35 -12.21 9.56
CA ALA A 361 -19.96 -11.77 9.67
C ALA A 361 -18.98 -12.93 9.49
N ARG A 362 -19.23 -14.08 10.14
CA ARG A 362 -18.44 -15.30 9.94
C ARG A 362 -18.49 -15.77 8.50
N TYR A 363 -19.67 -15.80 7.90
CA TYR A 363 -19.85 -16.16 6.50
C TYR A 363 -19.05 -15.23 5.58
N ASP A 364 -19.12 -13.91 5.80
CA ASP A 364 -18.41 -12.93 4.99
C ASP A 364 -16.89 -13.09 5.14
N ILE A 365 -16.37 -13.32 6.35
CA ILE A 365 -14.94 -13.58 6.58
C ILE A 365 -14.50 -14.87 5.89
N GLN A 366 -15.24 -15.97 6.06
CA GLN A 366 -14.92 -17.25 5.40
C GLN A 366 -14.91 -17.11 3.88
N LYS A 367 -15.90 -16.41 3.32
CA LYS A 367 -16.01 -16.21 1.87
C LYS A 367 -14.89 -15.37 1.30
N VAL A 368 -14.27 -14.50 2.09
CA VAL A 368 -13.16 -13.64 1.67
C VAL A 368 -11.81 -14.37 1.69
N MET A 369 -11.64 -15.43 2.50
CA MET A 369 -10.33 -16.04 2.80
C MET A 369 -9.90 -17.19 1.86
N VAL A 370 -10.53 -17.33 0.69
CA VAL A 370 -10.02 -18.04 -0.51
C VAL A 370 -9.94 -19.56 -0.46
N ASN A 371 -9.67 -20.15 0.69
CA ASN A 371 -9.20 -21.53 0.71
C ASN A 371 -10.31 -22.57 0.82
N ASN A 372 -11.55 -22.16 1.14
CA ASN A 372 -12.72 -23.04 1.21
C ASN A 372 -12.48 -24.30 2.08
N ASP A 373 -11.55 -24.19 3.03
CA ASP A 373 -11.00 -25.25 3.88
C ASP A 373 -11.30 -24.97 5.36
N SER A 374 -11.07 -25.96 6.23
CA SER A 374 -11.18 -25.82 7.70
C SER A 374 -10.35 -24.66 8.29
N PHE A 375 -9.38 -24.13 7.54
CA PHE A 375 -8.57 -22.99 7.92
C PHE A 375 -9.34 -21.66 7.90
N ASP A 376 -10.27 -21.49 6.96
CA ASP A 376 -11.08 -20.27 6.85
C ASP A 376 -12.05 -20.16 8.02
N SER A 377 -12.54 -21.30 8.54
CA SER A 377 -13.32 -21.32 9.78
C SER A 377 -12.50 -20.88 10.98
N VAL A 378 -11.24 -21.28 11.13
CA VAL A 378 -10.38 -20.88 12.26
C VAL A 378 -10.11 -19.38 12.25
N ILE A 379 -9.88 -18.80 11.07
CA ILE A 379 -9.69 -17.36 10.96
C ILE A 379 -10.98 -16.60 11.27
N ALA A 380 -12.10 -17.05 10.72
CA ALA A 380 -13.40 -16.48 11.04
C ALA A 380 -13.71 -16.59 12.54
N ASP A 381 -13.37 -17.71 13.18
CA ASP A 381 -13.43 -17.89 14.63
C ASP A 381 -12.58 -16.86 15.36
N GLU A 382 -11.32 -16.67 14.98
CA GLU A 382 -10.42 -15.72 15.64
C GLU A 382 -10.90 -14.27 15.57
N TYR A 383 -11.38 -13.81 14.40
CA TYR A 383 -11.94 -12.45 14.25
C TYR A 383 -13.30 -12.29 14.93
N THR A 384 -14.01 -13.39 15.20
CA THR A 384 -15.36 -13.35 15.79
C THR A 384 -15.44 -13.84 17.23
N LYS A 385 -14.34 -14.32 17.82
CA LYS A 385 -14.31 -14.95 19.15
C LYS A 385 -14.82 -14.05 20.26
N SER A 386 -14.54 -12.75 20.19
CA SER A 386 -14.98 -11.76 21.18
C SER A 386 -16.50 -11.55 21.18
N PHE A 387 -17.19 -12.01 20.14
CA PHE A 387 -18.64 -11.87 19.96
C PHE A 387 -19.39 -13.18 20.22
N ASN A 388 -18.70 -14.33 20.32
CA ASN A 388 -19.31 -15.62 20.63
C ASN A 388 -19.98 -15.65 22.03
N ASN A 389 -19.53 -14.81 22.96
CA ASN A 389 -20.15 -14.64 24.28
C ASN A 389 -21.14 -13.45 24.35
N ALA A 390 -21.24 -12.63 23.30
CA ALA A 390 -21.99 -11.38 23.29
C ALA A 390 -23.37 -11.50 22.59
N LEU A 391 -24.00 -12.68 22.64
CA LEU A 391 -25.32 -12.90 22.04
C LEU A 391 -26.17 -13.89 22.85
N LEU A 392 -26.51 -13.52 24.07
CA LEU A 392 -27.88 -13.71 24.53
C LEU A 392 -28.47 -12.33 24.81
N VAL A 393 -29.19 -11.83 23.80
CA VAL A 393 -30.23 -10.82 23.91
C VAL A 393 -29.75 -9.41 24.34
N SER A 394 -29.56 -8.52 23.37
CA SER A 394 -29.85 -7.11 23.65
C SER A 394 -30.46 -6.41 22.43
N PRO A 395 -31.68 -5.85 22.57
CA PRO A 395 -32.26 -4.92 21.59
C PRO A 395 -31.38 -3.68 21.34
N PHE A 396 -30.37 -3.45 22.20
CA PHE A 396 -29.41 -2.34 22.14
C PHE A 396 -28.10 -2.68 21.41
N GLY A 397 -28.08 -3.70 20.55
CA GLY A 397 -26.89 -4.22 19.86
C GLY A 397 -26.22 -3.30 18.81
N PHE A 398 -26.48 -2.00 18.79
CA PHE A 398 -25.89 -1.06 17.81
C PHE A 398 -24.36 -1.13 17.82
N PHE A 399 -23.76 -1.02 19.01
CA PHE A 399 -22.30 -1.05 19.17
C PHE A 399 -21.69 -2.39 18.77
N GLU A 400 -22.34 -3.51 19.09
CA GLU A 400 -21.85 -4.83 18.70
C GLU A 400 -21.89 -5.05 17.19
N ARG A 401 -22.92 -4.54 16.52
CA ARG A 401 -22.98 -4.56 15.05
C ARG A 401 -21.90 -3.71 14.41
N GLN A 402 -21.61 -2.54 14.98
CA GLN A 402 -20.50 -1.72 14.53
C GLN A 402 -19.15 -2.43 14.69
N ARG A 403 -18.94 -3.11 15.82
CA ARG A 403 -17.74 -3.92 16.05
C ARG A 403 -17.65 -5.13 15.11
N LEU A 404 -18.77 -5.79 14.81
CA LEU A 404 -18.82 -6.87 13.81
C LEU A 404 -18.52 -6.38 12.40
N ARG A 405 -19.03 -5.20 12.01
CA ARG A 405 -18.67 -4.56 10.74
C ARG A 405 -17.16 -4.29 10.68
N ALA A 406 -16.61 -3.68 11.73
CA ALA A 406 -15.18 -3.44 11.83
C ALA A 406 -14.38 -4.76 11.76
N ALA A 407 -14.82 -5.84 12.41
CA ALA A 407 -14.15 -7.14 12.39
C ALA A 407 -14.07 -7.76 10.98
N VAL A 408 -15.18 -7.73 10.21
CA VAL A 408 -15.18 -8.19 8.81
C VAL A 408 -14.20 -7.38 7.98
N VAL A 409 -14.25 -6.05 8.09
CA VAL A 409 -13.36 -5.15 7.35
C VAL A 409 -11.90 -5.30 7.77
N HIS A 410 -11.61 -5.49 9.05
CA HIS A 410 -10.27 -5.76 9.55
C HIS A 410 -9.71 -7.04 8.96
N SER A 411 -10.48 -8.14 8.98
CA SER A 411 -10.01 -9.42 8.43
C SER A 411 -9.55 -9.32 6.99
N TYR A 412 -10.31 -8.58 6.17
CA TYR A 412 -9.96 -8.40 4.77
C TYR A 412 -8.84 -7.36 4.56
N SER A 413 -8.77 -6.33 5.41
CA SER A 413 -7.65 -5.38 5.42
C SER A 413 -6.33 -6.07 5.72
N ASP A 414 -6.34 -6.94 6.74
CA ASP A 414 -5.18 -7.72 7.15
C ASP A 414 -4.73 -8.66 6.04
N TYR A 415 -5.68 -9.42 5.47
CA TYR A 415 -5.39 -10.37 4.42
C TYR A 415 -4.83 -9.74 3.13
N SER A 416 -5.46 -8.67 2.64
CA SER A 416 -5.16 -8.15 1.30
C SER A 416 -4.08 -7.07 1.27
N PHE A 417 -3.92 -6.32 2.37
CA PHE A 417 -3.11 -5.10 2.35
C PHE A 417 -2.08 -5.09 3.47
N VAL A 418 -2.50 -5.22 4.73
CA VAL A 418 -1.61 -5.02 5.88
C VAL A 418 -0.59 -6.15 6.00
N CYS A 419 -1.03 -7.41 6.12
CA CYS A 419 -0.10 -8.53 6.32
C CYS A 419 0.88 -8.68 5.15
N PRO A 420 0.48 -8.67 3.87
CA PRO A 420 1.43 -8.77 2.77
C PRO A 420 2.47 -7.63 2.77
N THR A 421 2.05 -6.39 3.03
CA THR A 421 2.96 -5.22 3.07
C THR A 421 3.98 -5.32 4.21
N VAL A 422 3.52 -5.72 5.40
CA VAL A 422 4.42 -5.92 6.55
C VAL A 422 5.35 -7.11 6.33
N LEU A 423 4.85 -8.21 5.75
CA LEU A 423 5.66 -9.39 5.41
C LEU A 423 6.73 -9.07 4.37
N PHE A 424 6.44 -8.20 3.41
CA PHE A 424 7.43 -7.76 2.42
C PHE A 424 8.62 -7.08 3.11
N GLY A 425 8.34 -6.14 4.03
CA GLY A 425 9.37 -5.51 4.86
C GLY A 425 10.14 -6.51 5.71
N LYS A 426 9.44 -7.41 6.41
CA LYS A 426 10.06 -8.43 7.26
C LYS A 426 11.00 -9.35 6.47
N ASN A 427 10.56 -9.84 5.32
CA ASN A 427 11.36 -10.76 4.49
C ASN A 427 12.62 -10.09 3.91
N ILE A 428 12.54 -8.80 3.57
CA ILE A 428 13.72 -8.04 3.13
C ILE A 428 14.73 -7.90 4.27
N VAL A 429 14.26 -7.49 5.45
CA VAL A 429 15.12 -7.19 6.60
C VAL A 429 15.73 -8.44 7.22
N SER A 430 15.02 -9.56 7.19
CA SER A 430 15.52 -10.82 7.75
C SER A 430 16.59 -11.50 6.91
N HIS A 431 16.75 -11.10 5.65
CA HIS A 431 17.72 -11.73 4.76
C HIS A 431 19.15 -11.23 5.09
N PRO A 432 20.15 -12.12 5.29
CA PRO A 432 21.47 -11.76 5.80
C PRO A 432 22.25 -10.73 4.96
N SER A 433 21.96 -10.66 3.66
CA SER A 433 22.63 -9.74 2.74
C SER A 433 21.96 -8.36 2.62
N PHE A 434 20.99 -8.02 3.46
CA PHE A 434 20.32 -6.71 3.40
C PHE A 434 21.15 -5.65 4.14
N GLU A 435 21.38 -4.52 3.47
CA GLU A 435 22.25 -3.43 3.96
C GLU A 435 21.49 -2.10 4.13
N GLY A 436 20.24 -2.03 3.64
CA GLY A 436 19.37 -0.88 3.79
C GLY A 436 18.64 -0.83 5.13
N TYR A 437 17.53 -0.09 5.17
CA TYR A 437 16.64 -0.05 6.34
C TYR A 437 15.19 0.14 5.89
N VAL A 438 14.28 -0.25 6.78
CA VAL A 438 12.84 -0.22 6.54
C VAL A 438 12.16 0.49 7.71
N TYR A 439 11.52 1.61 7.41
CA TYR A 439 10.58 2.30 8.29
C TYR A 439 9.15 1.84 7.96
N GLN A 440 8.26 1.94 8.94
CA GLN A 440 6.83 1.68 8.75
C GLN A 440 6.01 2.80 9.38
N TYR A 441 4.96 3.27 8.70
CA TYR A 441 3.93 4.11 9.30
C TYR A 441 2.58 3.40 9.30
N TYR A 442 1.75 3.78 10.27
CA TYR A 442 0.37 3.35 10.38
C TYR A 442 -0.52 4.59 10.50
N LEU A 443 -1.38 4.82 9.51
CA LEU A 443 -2.28 5.96 9.52
C LEU A 443 -3.60 5.57 10.19
N THR A 444 -3.95 6.28 11.27
CA THR A 444 -5.25 6.17 11.97
C THR A 444 -6.18 7.36 11.69
N TYR A 445 -5.65 8.44 11.12
CA TYR A 445 -6.38 9.68 10.90
C TYR A 445 -7.31 9.59 9.69
N ALA A 446 -8.55 10.02 9.90
CA ALA A 446 -9.60 10.13 8.88
C ALA A 446 -9.72 11.57 8.41
N ASN A 447 -9.41 11.84 7.14
CA ASN A 447 -9.57 13.19 6.61
C ASN A 447 -11.05 13.55 6.38
N SER A 448 -11.36 14.85 6.25
CA SER A 448 -12.75 15.33 6.09
C SER A 448 -13.45 14.92 4.78
N LYS A 449 -12.78 14.18 3.89
CA LYS A 449 -13.34 13.60 2.66
C LYS A 449 -13.32 12.07 2.63
N SER A 450 -12.89 11.43 3.72
CA SER A 450 -12.93 9.98 3.84
C SER A 450 -14.34 9.44 3.59
N THR A 451 -14.44 8.29 2.93
CA THR A 451 -15.71 7.55 2.82
C THR A 451 -16.22 7.06 4.17
N CYS A 452 -15.37 7.13 5.21
CA CYS A 452 -15.73 6.79 6.58
C CYS A 452 -16.21 7.98 7.41
N LYS A 453 -16.25 9.18 6.82
CA LYS A 453 -16.73 10.37 7.52
C LYS A 453 -18.18 10.19 7.98
N GLY A 454 -18.41 10.44 9.27
CA GLY A 454 -19.72 10.30 9.90
C GLY A 454 -20.06 8.86 10.31
N SER A 455 -19.19 7.89 10.01
CA SER A 455 -19.30 6.53 10.53
C SER A 455 -18.82 6.47 11.99
N THR A 456 -19.50 5.66 12.80
CA THR A 456 -19.09 5.38 14.19
C THR A 456 -18.17 4.16 14.30
N TRP A 457 -18.00 3.41 13.22
CA TRP A 457 -17.24 2.14 13.20
C TRP A 457 -16.01 2.19 12.30
N CYS A 458 -15.98 3.13 11.35
CA CYS A 458 -14.86 3.29 10.44
C CYS A 458 -14.05 4.54 10.79
N THR A 459 -12.74 4.37 10.99
CA THR A 459 -11.77 5.45 11.19
C THR A 459 -11.34 5.99 9.83
N ASN A 460 -10.40 5.34 9.15
CA ASN A 460 -9.92 5.74 7.83
C ASN A 460 -9.89 4.55 6.86
N THR A 461 -9.66 4.85 5.58
CA THR A 461 -9.86 3.92 4.48
C THR A 461 -8.69 3.91 3.50
N HIS A 462 -8.70 2.98 2.54
CA HIS A 462 -7.58 2.68 1.63
C HIS A 462 -6.79 3.86 1.04
N PHE A 463 -7.49 4.94 0.68
CA PHE A 463 -6.92 6.09 -0.03
C PHE A 463 -6.84 7.35 0.82
N ASP A 464 -7.04 7.27 2.14
CA ASP A 464 -7.15 8.46 2.99
C ASP A 464 -5.83 9.20 3.22
N ASP A 465 -4.69 8.57 2.94
CA ASP A 465 -3.37 9.21 2.98
C ASP A 465 -3.05 10.01 1.72
N ILE A 466 -3.55 9.61 0.55
CA ILE A 466 -3.29 10.27 -0.74
C ILE A 466 -3.60 11.77 -0.72
N PRO A 467 -4.79 12.24 -0.31
CA PRO A 467 -5.06 13.68 -0.28
C PRO A 467 -4.08 14.44 0.61
N LEU A 468 -3.61 13.82 1.68
CA LEU A 468 -2.73 14.43 2.67
C LEU A 468 -1.28 14.48 2.17
N VAL A 469 -0.78 13.42 1.54
CA VAL A 469 0.56 13.35 0.93
C VAL A 469 0.72 14.36 -0.21
N PHE A 470 -0.33 14.60 -1.00
CA PHE A 470 -0.27 15.52 -2.14
C PHE A 470 -0.77 16.95 -1.83
N GLY A 471 -0.99 17.28 -0.56
CA GLY A 471 -1.36 18.65 -0.17
C GLY A 471 -2.75 19.09 -0.63
N GLN A 472 -3.67 18.17 -0.94
CA GLN A 472 -5.04 18.51 -1.36
C GLN A 472 -5.78 19.44 -0.38
N PRO A 473 -5.60 19.33 0.95
CA PRO A 473 -6.20 20.27 1.90
C PRO A 473 -5.85 21.75 1.68
N PHE A 474 -4.77 22.07 0.97
CA PHE A 474 -4.35 23.45 0.73
C PHE A 474 -5.02 24.11 -0.48
N TYR A 475 -5.53 23.34 -1.44
CA TYR A 475 -6.10 23.88 -2.69
C TYR A 475 -7.50 23.35 -3.02
N LYS A 476 -7.96 22.27 -2.39
CA LYS A 476 -9.34 21.76 -2.56
C LYS A 476 -10.22 22.21 -1.40
N ARG A 477 -11.45 22.63 -1.70
CA ARG A 477 -12.49 22.91 -0.69
C ARG A 477 -12.94 21.64 0.03
N GLY A 478 -13.44 21.80 1.25
CA GLY A 478 -14.05 20.71 2.04
C GLY A 478 -13.13 19.97 3.01
N PHE A 479 -11.85 20.37 3.10
CA PHE A 479 -10.90 19.90 4.11
C PHE A 479 -10.89 20.83 5.33
N SER A 480 -10.72 20.26 6.52
CA SER A 480 -10.66 20.95 7.81
C SER A 480 -9.27 21.54 8.09
N ARG A 481 -9.14 22.33 9.17
CA ARG A 481 -7.83 22.78 9.66
C ARG A 481 -6.95 21.60 10.10
N ASN A 482 -7.55 20.57 10.71
CA ASN A 482 -6.81 19.37 11.12
C ASN A 482 -6.28 18.59 9.90
N ASP A 483 -7.03 18.57 8.78
CA ASP A 483 -6.54 17.95 7.54
C ASP A 483 -5.30 18.67 7.00
N LYS A 484 -5.27 20.00 7.09
CA LYS A 484 -4.09 20.79 6.69
C LYS A 484 -2.90 20.47 7.59
N ASN A 485 -3.09 20.41 8.91
CA ASN A 485 -2.03 20.05 9.85
C ASN A 485 -1.49 18.63 9.56
N MET A 486 -2.38 17.65 9.36
CA MET A 486 -1.98 16.29 9.05
C MET A 486 -1.27 16.19 7.69
N SER A 487 -1.75 16.95 6.71
CA SER A 487 -1.11 17.02 5.38
C SER A 487 0.29 17.60 5.45
N THR A 488 0.52 18.64 6.25
CA THR A 488 1.88 19.16 6.54
C THR A 488 2.79 18.05 7.05
N ILE A 489 2.34 17.32 8.08
CA ILE A 489 3.13 16.24 8.71
C ILE A 489 3.47 15.14 7.70
N LEU A 490 2.49 14.66 6.92
CA LEU A 490 2.73 13.58 5.95
C LEU A 490 3.62 14.03 4.78
N MET A 491 3.47 15.25 4.29
CA MET A 491 4.38 15.82 3.27
C MET A 491 5.81 15.92 3.82
N ASP A 492 5.97 16.36 5.07
CA ASP A 492 7.29 16.47 5.70
C ASP A 492 7.94 15.09 5.85
N ILE A 493 7.21 14.08 6.36
CA ILE A 493 7.70 12.70 6.47
C ILE A 493 8.18 12.15 5.13
N PHE A 494 7.36 12.28 4.09
CA PHE A 494 7.66 11.71 2.77
C PHE A 494 8.85 12.41 2.11
N THR A 495 8.89 13.73 2.18
CA THR A 495 9.96 14.52 1.54
C THR A 495 11.26 14.46 2.34
N ASP A 496 11.22 14.41 3.66
CA ASP A 496 12.42 14.24 4.48
C ASP A 496 13.02 12.84 4.32
N PHE A 497 12.20 11.79 4.20
CA PHE A 497 12.69 10.48 3.82
C PHE A 497 13.35 10.51 2.43
N ALA A 498 12.70 11.16 1.46
CA ALA A 498 13.24 11.30 0.10
C ALA A 498 14.55 12.10 0.05
N LYS A 499 14.75 13.11 0.91
CA LYS A 499 15.96 13.94 0.96
C LYS A 499 17.07 13.34 1.81
N THR A 500 16.73 12.94 3.02
CA THR A 500 17.71 12.73 4.10
C THR A 500 17.88 11.27 4.47
N ASN A 501 17.18 10.35 3.81
CA ASN A 501 17.19 8.93 4.15
C ASN A 501 16.52 8.62 5.51
N VAL A 502 16.22 9.62 6.33
CA VAL A 502 15.69 9.46 7.69
C VAL A 502 14.28 10.04 7.76
N VAL A 503 13.41 9.39 8.52
CA VAL A 503 12.15 9.99 8.93
C VAL A 503 12.42 10.79 10.21
N ASN A 504 12.47 12.12 10.12
CA ASN A 504 12.79 12.95 11.27
C ASN A 504 11.55 13.09 12.18
N THR A 505 11.62 12.51 13.38
CA THR A 505 10.50 12.46 14.35
C THR A 505 10.50 13.63 15.34
N THR A 506 11.40 14.60 15.18
CA THR A 506 11.65 15.66 16.19
C THR A 506 10.84 16.93 16.03
N ALA A 507 10.15 17.12 14.90
CA ALA A 507 9.16 18.18 14.74
C ALA A 507 7.80 17.70 15.29
N ASP A 508 7.59 17.92 16.58
CA ASP A 508 6.26 18.08 17.18
C ASP A 508 5.28 16.89 17.17
N THR A 509 5.77 15.65 17.23
CA THR A 509 4.92 14.49 17.58
C THR A 509 4.54 14.43 19.06
N ARG A 510 5.10 15.33 19.89
CA ARG A 510 4.87 15.38 21.35
C ARG A 510 3.80 16.39 21.79
N GLU A 511 3.41 17.36 20.96
CA GLU A 511 2.46 18.41 21.34
C GLU A 511 1.22 18.58 20.43
N VAL A 512 0.93 17.62 19.53
CA VAL A 512 -0.43 17.50 18.97
C VAL A 512 -1.26 16.59 19.85
N SER A 513 -1.50 17.02 21.09
CA SER A 513 -2.55 16.44 21.93
C SER A 513 -3.90 16.90 21.40
N LEU A 514 -4.47 16.18 20.43
CA LEU A 514 -5.91 16.16 20.14
C LEU A 514 -6.21 14.92 19.29
N ASN A 515 -6.46 13.81 19.99
CA ASN A 515 -7.14 12.59 19.55
C ASN A 515 -6.62 11.89 18.27
N TYR A 516 -5.72 10.93 18.51
CA TYR A 516 -5.37 9.73 17.73
C TYR A 516 -4.54 9.89 16.44
N MET A 517 -3.25 10.13 16.64
CA MET A 517 -2.20 9.63 15.74
C MET A 517 -1.36 8.61 16.53
N GLU A 518 -1.33 7.35 16.09
CA GLU A 518 -0.27 6.40 16.48
C GLU A 518 0.57 6.12 15.22
N LEU A 519 1.45 7.05 14.87
CA LEU A 519 2.50 6.80 13.87
C LEU A 519 3.55 5.91 14.52
N ASN A 520 3.40 4.61 14.40
CA ASN A 520 4.37 3.66 14.93
C ASN A 520 5.56 3.51 13.96
N LEU A 521 6.43 4.52 13.95
CA LEU A 521 7.66 4.54 13.15
C LEU A 521 8.69 3.57 13.75
N LYS A 522 8.63 2.31 13.32
CA LYS A 522 9.59 1.27 13.71
C LYS A 522 10.65 1.10 12.64
N ASN A 523 11.93 1.18 13.02
CA ASN A 523 13.01 0.63 12.20
C ASN A 523 13.01 -0.89 12.40
N LEU A 524 12.61 -1.64 11.37
CA LEU A 524 12.55 -3.11 11.44
C LEU A 524 13.92 -3.78 11.62
N GLY A 525 15.03 -3.06 11.41
CA GLY A 525 16.41 -3.56 11.46
C GLY A 525 17.13 -3.44 12.82
N GLN A 526 16.49 -2.97 13.89
CA GLN A 526 17.09 -2.95 15.25
C GLN A 526 16.37 -3.94 16.20
N THR A 527 17.15 -4.71 16.96
CA THR A 527 16.73 -5.82 17.84
C THR A 527 15.77 -5.43 18.97
N PHE A 528 14.51 -5.84 18.87
CA PHE A 528 13.77 -6.74 19.79
C PHE A 528 12.31 -6.72 19.32
N PHE A 529 11.86 -7.88 18.83
CA PHE A 529 10.58 -8.03 18.16
C PHE A 529 9.44 -8.20 19.16
N ASP A 530 8.43 -7.35 19.02
CA ASP A 530 7.02 -7.70 19.26
C ASP A 530 6.22 -7.20 18.05
N ILE A 531 6.10 -8.05 17.03
CA ILE A 531 5.09 -7.96 15.96
C ILE A 531 4.49 -9.35 15.78
N ILE A 532 3.58 -9.71 16.70
CA ILE A 532 2.17 -10.10 16.53
C ILE A 532 1.64 -10.18 17.98
N ARG A 533 0.64 -9.38 18.37
CA ARG A 533 -0.09 -9.60 19.64
C ARG A 533 -1.58 -9.37 19.44
N PHE A 534 -2.33 -10.46 19.30
CA PHE A 534 -3.61 -10.62 20.00
C PHE A 534 -3.24 -11.32 21.32
N PRO A 535 -3.64 -10.89 22.54
CA PRO A 535 -4.77 -10.03 22.94
C PRO A 535 -4.40 -8.76 23.77
N GLY A 536 -5.25 -7.73 23.69
CA GLY A 536 -5.26 -6.50 24.52
C GLY A 536 -4.22 -5.45 24.09
N HIS A 537 -4.50 -4.17 23.82
CA HIS A 537 -5.43 -3.15 24.35
C HIS A 537 -5.13 -1.84 23.55
N LYS A 538 -5.90 -0.74 23.47
CA LYS A 538 -7.15 -0.18 24.05
C LYS A 538 -7.42 1.13 23.25
N THR A 539 -8.65 1.63 23.02
CA THR A 539 -9.65 2.17 23.99
C THR A 539 -10.96 2.56 23.26
N PRO A 540 -12.12 2.87 23.92
CA PRO A 540 -12.30 3.24 25.35
C PRO A 540 -13.53 2.52 26.04
N PRO A 541 -13.92 2.87 27.29
CA PRO A 541 -13.77 2.08 28.52
C PRO A 541 -15.08 1.42 29.05
N LEU A 542 -14.93 0.58 30.09
CA LEU A 542 -15.92 0.15 31.14
C LEU A 542 -15.96 -1.37 31.41
N VAL A 543 -15.37 -1.69 32.57
CA VAL A 543 -15.72 -2.67 33.62
C VAL A 543 -14.57 -3.62 33.95
N THR A 544 -14.15 -3.47 35.20
CA THR A 544 -13.03 -4.09 35.91
C THR A 544 -13.22 -5.58 36.19
N LYS A 545 -12.09 -6.32 36.09
CA LYS A 545 -11.69 -7.55 36.81
C LYS A 545 -12.74 -8.67 37.00
N GLN A 546 -12.43 -9.86 36.50
CA GLN A 546 -12.03 -10.99 37.36
C GLN A 546 -11.45 -12.18 36.55
N SER A 547 -10.58 -12.90 37.25
CA SER A 547 -9.77 -14.10 36.98
C SER A 547 -10.50 -15.30 36.37
N VAL A 548 -9.77 -16.12 35.56
CA VAL A 548 -9.69 -17.59 35.70
C VAL A 548 -8.32 -18.09 35.17
N GLU A 549 -7.71 -18.99 35.94
CA GLU A 549 -6.46 -19.73 35.69
C GLU A 549 -6.67 -21.00 34.85
N SER A 550 -5.63 -21.33 34.06
CA SER A 550 -5.09 -22.68 33.76
C SER A 550 -5.86 -23.72 32.92
N SER A 551 -5.05 -24.51 32.18
CA SER A 551 -5.35 -25.66 31.28
C SER A 551 -6.16 -25.32 30.02
N ASP A 552 -5.75 -25.61 28.79
CA ASP A 552 -5.00 -26.76 28.28
C ASP A 552 -4.23 -26.42 26.97
N GLN A 553 -3.09 -27.07 26.73
CA GLN A 553 -2.32 -26.98 25.48
C GLN A 553 -2.92 -27.91 24.40
N SER A 554 -3.40 -27.34 23.29
CA SER A 554 -3.23 -27.86 21.92
C SER A 554 -4.20 -27.14 20.97
N VAL A 555 -3.69 -26.28 20.07
CA VAL A 555 -4.07 -26.12 18.64
C VAL A 555 -3.11 -25.10 17.99
N VAL A 556 -2.04 -25.66 17.43
CA VAL A 556 -1.37 -25.33 16.16
C VAL A 556 -1.09 -23.86 15.81
N THR A 557 0.18 -23.51 16.00
CA THR A 557 0.96 -22.44 15.36
C THR A 557 0.84 -22.49 13.84
N VAL A 558 0.53 -21.32 13.28
CA VAL A 558 0.34 -20.97 11.86
C VAL A 558 1.38 -21.62 10.92
N MET A 559 0.99 -21.91 9.67
CA MET A 559 1.90 -22.00 8.52
C MET A 559 2.73 -23.29 8.30
N SER A 560 2.23 -24.20 7.46
CA SER A 560 3.05 -25.27 6.86
C SER A 560 3.53 -25.01 5.42
N GLY A 561 3.32 -23.80 4.91
CA GLY A 561 4.20 -23.17 3.91
C GLY A 561 5.37 -22.42 4.55
N TRP A 562 5.42 -22.33 5.89
CA TRP A 562 6.57 -21.91 6.70
C TRP A 562 7.31 -23.13 7.30
N ARG A 563 7.14 -24.32 6.71
CA ARG A 563 7.75 -25.59 7.15
C ARG A 563 9.08 -25.95 6.49
N SER A 564 9.70 -25.06 5.70
CA SER A 564 10.95 -25.35 4.99
C SER A 564 12.24 -24.83 5.65
N LEU A 565 12.19 -24.15 6.80
CA LEU A 565 13.41 -23.70 7.50
C LEU A 565 13.89 -24.75 8.51
N GLY A 566 14.71 -25.69 8.03
CA GLY A 566 15.37 -26.70 8.84
C GLY A 566 16.35 -26.11 9.88
N ILE A 567 15.86 -25.88 11.10
CA ILE A 567 16.70 -25.66 12.28
C ILE A 567 16.39 -26.77 13.30
N THR A 568 17.34 -27.67 13.45
CA THR A 568 17.37 -28.71 14.48
C THR A 568 17.51 -28.09 15.87
N TYR A 569 16.82 -28.68 16.84
CA TYR A 569 16.90 -28.44 18.29
C TYR A 569 18.32 -28.12 18.79
N LEU A 570 18.44 -27.04 19.57
CA LEU A 570 19.50 -26.90 20.58
C LEU A 570 18.90 -26.47 21.92
N ARG A 571 18.75 -27.46 22.80
CA ARG A 571 18.91 -27.26 24.26
C ARG A 571 20.33 -26.76 24.49
N PHE A 572 20.50 -25.71 25.29
CA PHE A 572 21.61 -25.69 26.24
C PHE A 572 21.14 -25.21 27.61
N SER A 573 21.71 -25.89 28.57
CA SER A 573 21.46 -26.01 30.00
C SER A 573 21.53 -24.72 30.81
N SER A 574 20.74 -24.70 31.86
CA SER A 574 20.88 -23.94 33.09
C SER A 574 22.31 -23.98 33.66
N ILE A 575 23.07 -22.89 33.50
CA ILE A 575 24.06 -22.46 34.49
C ILE A 575 24.00 -20.93 34.57
N ALA A 576 22.93 -20.41 35.18
CA ALA A 576 22.92 -19.08 35.81
C ALA A 576 21.73 -18.91 36.78
N ALA A 577 21.23 -20.00 37.35
CA ALA A 577 20.47 -19.95 38.61
C ALA A 577 21.46 -19.79 39.76
N LYS A 578 22.26 -18.71 39.77
CA LYS A 578 23.22 -18.43 40.86
C LYS A 578 23.86 -17.03 40.78
N GLN A 579 23.11 -15.97 40.48
CA GLN A 579 23.63 -14.60 40.68
C GLN A 579 22.58 -13.50 40.90
N VAL A 580 21.41 -13.85 41.46
CA VAL A 580 20.46 -12.87 42.06
C VAL A 580 20.15 -13.23 43.52
N ARG A 581 21.08 -13.92 44.19
CA ARG A 581 21.07 -14.14 45.64
C ARG A 581 22.38 -13.66 46.26
N GLN A 582 22.44 -12.39 46.62
CA GLN A 582 22.91 -11.86 47.91
C GLN A 582 23.30 -10.38 47.81
N ALA A 583 22.71 -9.59 48.72
CA ALA A 583 23.19 -8.34 49.30
C ALA A 583 23.34 -7.13 48.35
N VAL A 584 22.76 -5.96 48.60
CA VAL A 584 22.74 -5.19 49.86
C VAL A 584 21.47 -4.33 49.95
N ARG A 585 20.83 -4.35 51.13
CA ARG A 585 19.83 -3.38 51.66
C ARG A 585 20.54 -2.05 52.00
N HIS A 586 19.97 -0.86 51.81
CA HIS A 586 19.14 -0.07 52.75
C HIS A 586 19.03 1.35 52.13
N ASP A 587 17.94 2.12 52.20
CA ASP A 587 17.21 2.68 53.36
C ASP A 587 15.68 2.66 53.12
N LEU A 588 14.83 2.08 53.99
CA LEU A 588 14.21 2.64 55.23
C LEU A 588 13.38 3.92 54.98
N ARG A 589 12.08 4.03 55.33
CA ARG A 589 11.25 3.41 56.39
C ARG A 589 9.76 3.31 56.00
N PRO A 590 9.04 2.33 56.55
CA PRO A 590 7.62 2.41 56.87
C PRO A 590 7.43 2.46 58.40
N ASP A 591 6.95 3.58 58.91
CA ASP A 591 6.28 3.61 60.21
C ASP A 591 4.92 2.94 60.02
N GLN A 592 4.78 1.66 60.37
CA GLN A 592 3.59 1.03 60.99
C GLN A 592 3.90 -0.46 61.32
N LEU A 593 4.53 -0.63 62.48
CA LEU A 593 4.41 -1.71 63.49
C LEU A 593 3.52 -2.94 63.18
N ARG A 594 4.08 -4.16 63.30
CA ARG A 594 4.06 -5.01 64.51
C ARG A 594 4.74 -6.36 64.25
N GLU A 595 5.61 -6.77 65.16
CA GLU A 595 6.42 -8.00 65.12
C GLU A 595 5.62 -9.25 65.53
N THR A 596 5.85 -10.37 64.83
CA THR A 596 5.46 -11.72 65.27
C THR A 596 6.69 -12.58 65.56
N SER A 597 6.50 -13.55 66.47
CA SER A 597 7.48 -14.37 67.20
C SER A 597 8.56 -15.07 66.36
N THR A 598 8.37 -15.20 65.05
CA THR A 598 9.32 -15.82 64.11
C THR A 598 10.63 -15.02 63.98
N ILE A 599 10.60 -13.69 64.22
CA ILE A 599 11.78 -12.80 64.13
C ILE A 599 12.75 -12.99 65.31
N LYS A 600 12.31 -13.56 66.44
CA LYS A 600 13.21 -13.85 67.58
C LYS A 600 14.13 -15.04 67.34
N GLN A 601 13.73 -16.01 66.50
CA GLN A 601 14.51 -17.23 66.27
C GLN A 601 15.62 -17.04 65.22
N ILE A 602 15.41 -16.13 64.25
CA ILE A 602 16.41 -15.83 63.22
C ILE A 602 17.59 -15.01 63.80
N LYS A 603 17.39 -14.29 64.91
CA LYS A 603 18.48 -13.57 65.61
C LYS A 603 19.45 -14.50 66.38
N SER A 604 19.14 -15.79 66.57
CA SER A 604 20.05 -16.71 67.30
C SER A 604 21.01 -17.52 66.43
N GLU A 605 20.78 -17.63 65.11
CA GLU A 605 21.63 -18.48 64.24
C GLU A 605 22.65 -17.71 63.37
N VAL A 606 22.66 -16.37 63.41
CA VAL A 606 23.75 -15.54 62.86
C VAL A 606 24.99 -15.54 63.80
N LYS A 607 25.22 -16.63 64.53
CA LYS A 607 26.35 -16.77 65.47
C LYS A 607 27.24 -18.00 65.22
N SER A 608 27.11 -18.69 64.08
CA SER A 608 28.05 -19.74 63.70
C SER A 608 28.28 -19.83 62.18
N HIS A 609 29.01 -18.83 61.66
CA HIS A 609 29.77 -18.73 60.38
C HIS A 609 29.39 -17.51 59.54
#